data_AF-A0A9X8VGU3-F1
#
_entry.id   AF-A0A9X8VGU3-F1
#
_cell.length_a   1.000
_cell.length_b   1.000
_cell.length_c   1.000
_cell.angle_alpha   90.00
_cell.angle_beta   90.00
_cell.angle_gamma   90.00
#
_symmetry.space_group_name_H-M   'P 1'
#
loop_
_entity.id
_entity.type
_entity.pdbx_description
1 polymer ?
#
loop_
_entity_poly.entity_id
_entity_poly.type
_entity_poly.pdbx_seq_one_letter_code
_entity_poly.pdbx_strand_id
1 'polypeptide(L)'
;MDKLCHIANTIFGRYQRPFCPRWDEMLNKIMSECEVTDLSEHTITFSTKRGQVCVWCANKWYSFGHLYRVNDKWVGAENERRPRFSTMQRLHRIHSSLWQEKLKTDYSRIMEKISD
;
A
#
# COMPACT_ATOMS: atom_id res chain seq x y z
N MET A 1 2.77 -6.81 -18.22
CA MET A 1 2.47 -7.84 -17.20
C MET A 1 1.33 -7.44 -16.27
N ASP A 2 1.40 -6.27 -15.61
CA ASP A 2 0.38 -5.80 -14.65
C ASP A 2 -1.09 -5.80 -15.15
N LYS A 3 -1.32 -5.35 -16.39
CA LYS A 3 -2.67 -5.35 -17.00
C LYS A 3 -3.22 -6.77 -17.20
N LEU A 4 -2.38 -7.75 -17.56
CA LEU A 4 -2.81 -9.14 -17.77
C LEU A 4 -3.20 -9.82 -16.45
N CYS A 5 -2.45 -9.58 -15.37
CA CYS A 5 -2.81 -10.05 -14.03
C CYS A 5 -4.12 -9.42 -13.52
N HIS A 6 -4.35 -8.13 -13.79
CA HIS A 6 -5.62 -7.48 -13.47
C HIS A 6 -6.79 -8.09 -14.25
N ILE A 7 -6.62 -8.31 -15.55
CA ILE A 7 -7.64 -8.92 -16.42
C ILE A 7 -7.95 -10.33 -15.93
N ALA A 8 -6.93 -11.16 -15.66
CA ALA A 8 -7.11 -12.50 -15.10
C ALA A 8 -7.85 -12.45 -13.75
N ASN A 9 -7.41 -11.60 -12.80
CA ASN A 9 -8.08 -11.50 -11.50
C ASN A 9 -9.53 -11.01 -11.61
N THR A 10 -9.83 -10.15 -12.60
CA THR A 10 -11.19 -9.65 -12.84
C THR A 10 -12.07 -10.73 -13.46
N ILE A 11 -11.61 -11.39 -14.52
CA ILE A 11 -12.35 -12.43 -15.24
C ILE A 11 -12.60 -13.65 -14.34
N PHE A 12 -11.60 -14.07 -13.56
CA PHE A 12 -11.71 -15.24 -12.70
C PHE A 12 -12.22 -14.92 -11.29
N GLY A 13 -12.63 -13.66 -11.01
CA GLY A 13 -13.14 -13.27 -9.69
C GLY A 13 -12.12 -13.44 -8.55
N ARG A 14 -10.82 -13.46 -8.85
CA ARG A 14 -9.76 -13.81 -7.91
C ARG A 14 -9.27 -12.63 -7.08
N TYR A 15 -9.95 -11.50 -7.02
CA TYR A 15 -9.56 -10.49 -6.05
C TYR A 15 -9.91 -10.97 -4.64
N GLN A 16 -8.95 -10.92 -3.71
CA GLN A 16 -9.22 -11.33 -2.32
C GLN A 16 -10.26 -10.41 -1.65
N ARG A 17 -10.21 -9.11 -1.98
CA ARG A 17 -11.07 -8.09 -1.37
C ARG A 17 -12.03 -7.49 -2.38
N PRO A 18 -13.30 -7.22 -1.98
CA PRO A 18 -14.27 -6.59 -2.87
C PRO A 18 -13.91 -5.13 -3.13
N PHE A 19 -14.30 -4.62 -4.30
CA PHE A 19 -14.08 -3.23 -4.69
C PHE A 19 -14.97 -2.28 -3.89
N CYS A 20 -14.43 -1.12 -3.51
CA CYS A 20 -15.19 -0.03 -2.91
C CYS A 20 -14.80 1.32 -3.54
N PRO A 21 -15.73 2.03 -4.21
CA PRO A 21 -15.43 3.34 -4.80
C PRO A 21 -15.14 4.41 -3.74
N ARG A 22 -15.81 4.36 -2.58
CA ARG A 22 -15.55 5.29 -1.48
C ARG A 22 -14.13 5.14 -0.92
N TRP A 23 -13.63 3.92 -0.81
CA TRP A 23 -12.24 3.69 -0.41
C TRP A 23 -11.26 4.15 -1.49
N ASP A 24 -11.56 3.91 -2.76
CA ASP A 24 -10.75 4.37 -3.89
C ASP A 24 -10.54 5.90 -3.90
N GLU A 25 -11.62 6.66 -3.72
CA GLU A 25 -11.57 8.12 -3.61
C GLU A 25 -10.77 8.56 -2.37
N MET A 26 -11.05 7.97 -1.22
CA MET A 26 -10.37 8.32 0.03
C MET A 26 -8.87 8.03 -0.03
N LEU A 27 -8.48 6.86 -0.58
CA LEU A 27 -7.07 6.51 -0.73
C LEU A 27 -6.37 7.44 -1.72
N ASN A 28 -7.00 7.82 -2.83
CA ASN A 28 -6.42 8.80 -3.75
C ASN A 28 -6.18 10.15 -3.09
N LYS A 29 -7.12 10.60 -2.24
CA LYS A 29 -6.99 11.84 -1.47
C LYS A 29 -5.83 11.74 -0.47
N ILE A 30 -5.78 10.67 0.32
CA ILE A 30 -4.71 10.42 1.29
C ILE A 30 -3.34 10.42 0.61
N MET A 31 -3.19 9.71 -0.51
CA MET A 31 -1.93 9.68 -1.27
C MET A 31 -1.53 11.02 -1.89
N SER A 32 -2.45 11.98 -2.00
CA SER A 32 -2.17 13.32 -2.55
C SER A 32 -1.90 14.36 -1.45
N GLU A 33 -2.56 14.23 -0.31
CA GLU A 33 -2.63 15.30 0.71
C GLU A 33 -1.91 14.95 2.01
N CYS A 34 -1.61 13.67 2.25
CA CYS A 34 -1.09 13.20 3.53
C CYS A 34 0.36 12.73 3.42
N GLU A 35 1.12 12.96 4.48
CA GLU A 35 2.50 12.51 4.60
C GLU A 35 2.56 11.03 4.96
N VAL A 36 3.59 10.34 4.46
CA VAL A 36 3.92 8.98 4.84
C VAL A 36 4.73 9.03 6.14
N THR A 37 4.24 8.40 7.19
CA THR A 37 4.91 8.38 8.51
C THR A 37 5.57 7.06 8.84
N ASP A 38 5.15 5.98 8.21
CA ASP A 38 5.78 4.67 8.39
C ASP A 38 5.70 3.85 7.09
N LEU A 39 6.72 3.01 6.90
CA LEU A 39 6.92 2.22 5.70
C LEU A 39 7.57 0.88 6.04
N SER A 40 6.91 -0.20 5.65
CA SER A 40 7.45 -1.56 5.72
C SER A 40 7.44 -2.21 4.33
N GLU A 41 7.98 -3.42 4.24
CA GLU A 41 7.89 -4.23 3.03
C GLU A 41 6.44 -4.47 2.60
N HIS A 42 5.51 -4.56 3.55
CA HIS A 42 4.14 -5.00 3.31
C HIS A 42 3.10 -3.90 3.49
N THR A 43 3.48 -2.74 4.04
CA THR A 43 2.54 -1.67 4.38
C THR A 43 3.11 -0.28 4.14
N ILE A 44 2.21 0.67 3.97
CA ILE A 44 2.50 2.10 3.99
C ILE A 44 1.49 2.81 4.89
N THR A 45 1.97 3.69 5.76
CA THR A 45 1.14 4.38 6.73
C THR A 45 1.16 5.87 6.48
N PHE A 46 -0.02 6.47 6.37
CA PHE A 46 -0.20 7.90 6.18
C PHE A 46 -0.72 8.56 7.45
N SER A 47 -0.22 9.75 7.75
CA SER A 47 -0.77 10.60 8.81
C SER A 47 -1.88 11.49 8.26
N THR A 48 -3.07 11.38 8.85
CA THR A 48 -4.24 12.17 8.50
C THR A 48 -4.65 13.04 9.68
N LYS A 49 -5.51 14.04 9.44
CA LYS A 49 -6.10 14.87 10.50
C LYS A 49 -6.87 14.08 11.56
N ARG A 50 -7.23 12.82 11.28
CA ARG A 50 -8.02 11.94 12.17
C ARG A 50 -7.19 10.79 12.75
N GLY A 51 -5.86 10.84 12.60
CA GLY A 51 -4.94 9.80 13.03
C GLY A 51 -4.29 9.08 11.84
N GLN A 52 -3.84 7.85 12.04
CA GLN A 52 -3.05 7.10 11.06
C GLN A 52 -3.87 6.10 10.27
N VAL A 53 -3.59 6.02 8.97
CA VAL A 53 -4.19 5.07 8.03
C VAL A 53 -3.08 4.20 7.46
N CYS A 54 -3.11 2.91 7.79
CA CYS A 54 -2.16 1.92 7.29
C CYS A 54 -2.80 1.11 6.14
N VAL A 55 -2.11 1.05 5.01
CA VAL A 55 -2.58 0.40 3.79
C VAL A 55 -1.69 -0.79 3.46
N TRP A 56 -2.30 -1.90 3.07
CA TRP A 56 -1.58 -3.12 2.69
C TRP A 56 -1.02 -3.04 1.27
N CYS A 57 0.25 -3.41 1.12
CA CYS A 57 1.05 -3.30 -0.11
C CYS A 57 1.76 -4.61 -0.51
N ALA A 58 1.41 -5.75 0.09
CA ALA A 58 1.92 -7.05 -0.37
C ALA A 58 1.00 -7.71 -1.41
N ASN A 59 1.37 -8.89 -1.93
CA ASN A 59 0.51 -9.74 -2.76
C ASN A 59 -0.09 -9.04 -4.00
N LYS A 60 0.74 -8.25 -4.69
CA LYS A 60 0.39 -7.56 -5.94
C LYS A 60 -0.10 -8.55 -7.01
N TRP A 61 -1.27 -8.44 -7.62
CA TRP A 61 -2.42 -7.52 -7.44
C TRP A 61 -3.62 -8.19 -6.75
N TYR A 62 -3.42 -9.38 -6.19
CA TYR A 62 -4.46 -10.23 -5.62
C TYR A 62 -5.07 -9.64 -4.35
N SER A 63 -4.22 -9.17 -3.43
CA SER A 63 -4.63 -8.55 -2.16
C SER A 63 -3.76 -7.32 -1.90
N PHE A 64 -4.08 -6.21 -2.56
CA PHE A 64 -3.24 -5.01 -2.58
C PHE A 64 -4.08 -3.75 -2.45
N GLY A 65 -3.57 -2.76 -1.72
CA GLY A 65 -4.14 -1.42 -1.58
C GLY A 65 -5.38 -1.32 -0.70
N HIS A 66 -5.73 -2.37 0.05
CA HIS A 66 -6.84 -2.32 0.99
C HIS A 66 -6.43 -1.65 2.32
N LEU A 67 -7.40 -0.99 2.96
CA LEU A 67 -7.23 -0.47 4.31
C LEU A 67 -6.93 -1.62 5.27
N TYR A 68 -5.80 -1.57 5.97
CA TYR A 68 -5.39 -2.63 6.89
C TYR A 68 -5.58 -2.21 8.35
N ARG A 69 -5.05 -1.06 8.75
CA ARG A 69 -5.20 -0.55 10.14
C ARG A 69 -5.60 0.91 10.16
N VAL A 70 -6.33 1.30 11.20
CA VAL A 70 -6.58 2.70 11.56
C VAL A 70 -6.14 2.88 13.00
N ASN A 71 -5.24 3.83 13.26
CA ASN A 71 -4.64 4.05 14.58
C ASN A 71 -4.14 2.73 15.21
N ASP A 72 -3.33 2.00 14.45
CA ASP A 72 -2.74 0.69 14.78
C ASP A 72 -3.71 -0.47 15.05
N LYS A 73 -5.03 -0.24 14.93
CA LYS A 73 -6.04 -1.28 15.09
C LYS A 73 -6.41 -1.87 13.74
N TRP A 74 -6.34 -3.20 13.61
CA TRP A 74 -6.80 -3.92 12.43
C TRP A 74 -8.29 -3.70 12.21
N VAL A 75 -8.67 -3.42 10.97
CA VAL A 75 -10.07 -3.09 10.62
C VAL A 75 -10.97 -4.31 10.51
N GLY A 76 -10.42 -5.53 10.52
CA GLY A 76 -11.15 -6.77 10.30
C GLY A 76 -11.29 -7.08 8.81
N ALA A 77 -11.12 -8.36 8.44
CA ALA A 77 -11.11 -8.82 7.06
C ALA A 77 -12.40 -8.48 6.29
N GLU A 78 -13.54 -8.44 7.00
CA GLU A 78 -14.85 -8.10 6.49
C GLU A 78 -15.01 -6.63 6.11
N ASN A 79 -14.12 -5.75 6.60
CA ASN A 79 -14.10 -4.32 6.29
C ASN A 79 -13.00 -3.94 5.28
N GLU A 80 -12.11 -4.87 4.96
CA GLU A 80 -11.08 -4.66 3.95
C GLU A 80 -11.71 -4.55 2.57
N ARG A 81 -11.43 -3.44 1.88
CA ARG A 81 -11.92 -3.15 0.53
C ARG A 81 -10.78 -2.77 -0.37
N ARG A 82 -10.79 -3.23 -1.61
CA ARG A 82 -9.80 -2.84 -2.60
C ARG A 82 -10.21 -1.57 -3.35
N PRO A 83 -9.26 -0.72 -3.76
CA PRO A 83 -9.53 0.42 -4.63
C PRO A 83 -9.59 -0.03 -6.10
N ARG A 84 -9.68 0.93 -7.03
CA ARG A 84 -9.53 0.68 -8.46
C ARG A 84 -8.09 0.24 -8.76
N PHE A 85 -7.92 -0.48 -9.85
CA PHE A 85 -6.61 -0.95 -10.27
C PHE A 85 -5.63 0.19 -10.53
N SER A 86 -6.07 1.28 -11.15
CA SER A 86 -5.25 2.49 -11.36
C SER A 86 -4.71 3.07 -10.05
N THR A 87 -5.53 3.08 -9.00
CA THR A 87 -5.15 3.53 -7.66
C THR A 87 -4.14 2.58 -7.01
N MET A 88 -4.31 1.26 -7.17
CA MET A 88 -3.29 0.29 -6.75
C MET A 88 -1.96 0.52 -7.45
N GLN A 89 -1.97 0.81 -8.77
CA GLN A 89 -0.75 1.10 -9.52
C GLN A 89 -0.06 2.37 -9.02
N ARG A 90 -0.83 3.42 -8.70
CA ARG A 90 -0.29 4.64 -8.09
C ARG A 90 0.32 4.36 -6.73
N LEU A 91 -0.39 3.65 -5.86
CA LEU A 91 0.09 3.25 -4.54
C LEU A 91 1.39 2.44 -4.64
N HIS A 92 1.45 1.47 -5.55
CA HIS A 92 2.64 0.66 -5.76
C HIS A 92 3.86 1.49 -6.18
N ARG A 93 3.69 2.49 -7.05
CA ARG A 93 4.79 3.39 -7.43
C ARG A 93 5.32 4.17 -6.23
N ILE A 94 4.42 4.73 -5.41
CA ILE A 94 4.78 5.46 -4.18
C ILE A 94 5.54 4.54 -3.22
N HIS A 95 4.93 3.39 -2.86
CA HIS A 95 5.52 2.43 -1.94
C HIS A 95 6.88 1.92 -2.43
N SER A 96 7.00 1.57 -3.72
CA SER A 96 8.25 1.04 -4.27
C SER A 96 9.36 2.09 -4.28
N SER A 97 9.08 3.34 -4.62
CA SER A 97 10.08 4.42 -4.61
C SER A 97 10.64 4.62 -3.20
N LEU A 98 9.74 4.81 -2.22
CA LEU A 98 10.12 5.03 -0.83
C LEU A 98 10.85 3.82 -0.24
N TRP A 99 10.42 2.60 -0.60
CA TRP A 99 11.05 1.37 -0.11
C TRP A 99 12.47 1.22 -0.63
N GLN A 100 12.71 1.54 -1.91
CA GLN A 100 14.05 1.52 -2.49
C GLN A 100 14.96 2.58 -1.87
N GLU A 101 14.45 3.78 -1.60
CA GLU A 101 15.20 4.83 -0.90
C GLU A 101 15.57 4.43 0.54
N LYS A 102 14.61 3.84 1.26
CA LYS A 102 14.84 3.30 2.61
C LYS A 102 15.90 2.20 2.59
N LEU A 103 15.77 1.22 1.69
CA LEU A 103 16.74 0.14 1.55
C LEU A 103 18.14 0.68 1.25
N LYS A 104 18.30 1.58 0.27
CA LYS A 104 19.60 2.19 -0.04
C LYS A 104 20.24 2.84 1.19
N THR A 105 19.45 3.62 1.93
CA THR A 105 19.90 4.28 3.16
C THR A 105 20.33 3.27 4.22
N ASP A 106 19.52 2.24 4.45
CA ASP A 106 19.80 1.21 5.45
C ASP A 106 21.05 0.39 5.06
N TYR A 107 21.19 0.03 3.78
CA TYR A 107 22.37 -0.67 3.26
C TYR A 107 23.64 0.18 3.40
N SER A 108 23.62 1.46 3.02
CA SER A 108 24.80 2.34 3.18
C SER A 108 25.27 2.42 4.63
N ARG A 109 24.36 2.56 5.59
CA ARG A 109 24.67 2.57 7.03
C ARG A 109 25.28 1.26 7.50
N ILE A 110 24.82 0.13 6.96
CA ILE A 110 25.38 -1.19 7.30
C ILE A 110 26.81 -1.30 6.74
N MET A 111 27.03 -0.87 5.49
CA MET A 111 28.36 -0.92 4.86
C MET A 111 29.40 -0.04 5.57
N GLU A 112 29.00 1.13 6.06
CA GLU A 112 29.86 2.00 6.89
C GLU A 112 30.31 1.27 8.16
N LYS A 113 29.36 0.67 8.91
CA LYS A 113 29.66 -0.04 10.16
C LYS A 113 30.54 -1.29 10.02
N ILE A 114 30.55 -1.91 8.84
CA ILE A 114 31.37 -3.11 8.56
C ILE A 114 32.78 -2.70 8.09
N SER A 115 32.96 -1.46 7.64
CA SER A 115 34.23 -0.94 7.14
C SER A 115 35.12 -0.35 8.25
N ASP A 116 34.57 -0.18 9.46
CA ASP A 116 35.27 0.20 10.70
C ASP A 116 35.79 -1.04 11.46
#